data_AF-A0A450YWD0-F1
#
_entry.id   AF-A0A450YWD0-F1
#
_cell.length_a   1.000
_cell.length_b   1.000
_cell.length_c   1.000
_cell.angle_alpha   90.00
_cell.angle_beta   90.00
_cell.angle_gamma   90.00
#
_symmetry.space_group_name_H-M   'P 1'
#
loop_
_entity.id
_entity.type
_entity.pdbx_description
1 polymer ?
#
loop_
_entity_poly.entity_id
_entity_poly.type
_entity_poly.pdbx_seq_one_letter_code
_entity_poly.pdbx_strand_id
1 'polypeptide(L)'
;MLTIDGRPIDAGSKKEVLSSIGQFIEVTYYNLGKKVDCDWHKLSSVVSAYLIDTYESFDGDRRIPSPFKRSANLLLNFWAEKPIGTPIYEDADISRIDGHQNIIIPLMFGIELLHGAKIRKESGKDVELSERIRLSKHSLMDLLYAIRESTPSSHFKLTAFLFEQMAYRFNPDASDPVII
;
A
#
# COMPACT_ATOMS: atom_id res chain seq x y z
N MET A 1 -14.20 6.90 -0.51
CA MET A 1 -14.60 5.57 -0.01
C MET A 1 -13.61 4.62 -0.65
N LEU A 2 -12.82 3.87 0.12
CA LEU A 2 -11.80 3.00 -0.48
C LEU A 2 -12.50 1.90 -1.26
N THR A 3 -12.11 1.68 -2.52
CA THR A 3 -12.72 0.65 -3.36
C THR A 3 -11.66 -0.27 -3.94
N ILE A 4 -11.91 -1.57 -3.90
CA ILE A 4 -11.14 -2.56 -4.68
C ILE A 4 -12.15 -3.25 -5.59
N ASP A 5 -11.85 -3.28 -6.89
CA ASP A 5 -12.75 -3.79 -7.94
C ASP A 5 -14.17 -3.16 -7.89
N GLY A 6 -14.24 -1.88 -7.53
CA GLY A 6 -15.51 -1.13 -7.41
C GLY A 6 -16.31 -1.42 -6.12
N ARG A 7 -15.81 -2.28 -5.23
CA ARG A 7 -16.46 -2.58 -3.95
C ARG A 7 -15.93 -1.68 -2.82
N PRO A 8 -16.79 -0.98 -2.05
CA PRO A 8 -16.38 -0.29 -0.82
C PRO A 8 -15.69 -1.22 0.19
N ILE A 9 -14.61 -0.73 0.78
CA ILE A 9 -13.93 -1.33 1.92
C ILE A 9 -13.97 -0.35 3.10
N ASP A 10 -14.47 -0.81 4.23
CA ASP A 10 -14.21 -0.17 5.51
C ASP A 10 -12.77 -0.45 5.95
N ALA A 11 -11.89 0.47 5.63
CA ALA A 11 -10.49 0.40 6.03
C ALA A 11 -10.25 0.61 7.54
N GLY A 12 -11.28 0.87 8.33
CA GLY A 12 -11.25 0.78 9.79
C GLY A 12 -11.48 -0.65 10.31
N SER A 13 -12.03 -1.55 9.50
CA SER A 13 -12.34 -2.91 9.88
C SER A 13 -11.21 -3.87 9.54
N LYS A 14 -10.55 -4.43 10.57
CA LYS A 14 -9.53 -5.49 10.41
C LYS A 14 -10.03 -6.61 9.51
N LYS A 15 -11.28 -7.04 9.71
CA LYS A 15 -11.91 -8.14 8.98
C LYS A 15 -12.05 -7.80 7.50
N GLU A 16 -12.50 -6.60 7.17
CA GLU A 16 -12.68 -6.20 5.77
C GLU A 16 -11.36 -6.01 5.05
N VAL A 17 -10.38 -5.38 5.69
CA VAL A 17 -9.04 -5.22 5.11
C VAL A 17 -8.39 -6.58 4.88
N LEU A 18 -8.45 -7.48 5.87
CA LEU A 18 -7.90 -8.84 5.78
C LEU A 18 -8.58 -9.65 4.66
N SER A 19 -9.90 -9.58 4.58
CA SER A 19 -10.65 -10.25 3.51
C SER A 19 -10.29 -9.70 2.14
N SER A 20 -10.15 -8.38 2.02
CA SER A 20 -9.90 -7.71 0.74
C SER A 20 -8.49 -8.00 0.23
N ILE A 21 -7.48 -7.95 1.09
CA ILE A 21 -6.11 -8.28 0.70
C ILE A 21 -5.93 -9.77 0.42
N GLY A 22 -6.61 -10.64 1.18
CA GLY A 22 -6.65 -12.07 0.91
C GLY A 22 -7.22 -12.37 -0.49
N GLN A 23 -8.37 -11.78 -0.81
CA GLN A 23 -8.98 -11.91 -2.14
C GLN A 23 -8.06 -11.34 -3.23
N PHE A 24 -7.44 -10.18 -3.01
CA PHE A 24 -6.50 -9.58 -3.95
C PHE A 24 -5.31 -10.49 -4.25
N ILE A 25 -4.74 -11.12 -3.22
CA ILE A 25 -3.66 -12.11 -3.36
C ILE A 25 -4.14 -13.30 -4.19
N GLU A 26 -5.27 -13.91 -3.83
CA GLU A 26 -5.79 -15.08 -4.53
C GLU A 26 -6.05 -14.79 -6.02
N VAL A 27 -6.71 -13.67 -6.33
CA VAL A 27 -6.97 -13.24 -7.71
C VAL A 27 -5.67 -12.99 -8.48
N THR A 28 -4.70 -12.33 -7.85
CA THR A 28 -3.39 -12.07 -8.48
C THR A 28 -2.68 -13.37 -8.86
N TYR A 29 -2.64 -14.36 -7.97
CA TYR A 29 -2.00 -15.64 -8.25
C TYR A 29 -2.79 -16.50 -9.25
N TYR A 30 -4.13 -16.48 -9.16
CA TYR A 30 -5.00 -17.15 -10.12
C TYR A 30 -4.75 -16.65 -11.55
N ASN A 31 -4.64 -15.34 -11.74
CA ASN A 31 -4.36 -14.73 -13.05
C ASN A 31 -2.97 -15.09 -13.60
N LEU A 32 -2.04 -15.49 -12.73
CA LEU A 32 -0.71 -15.98 -13.11
C LEU A 32 -0.68 -17.49 -13.34
N GLY A 33 -1.82 -18.19 -13.18
CA GLY A 33 -1.89 -19.65 -13.25
C GLY A 33 -1.16 -20.35 -12.10
N LYS A 34 -0.99 -19.68 -10.96
CA LYS A 34 -0.23 -20.15 -9.80
C LYS A 34 -1.12 -20.38 -8.59
N LYS A 35 -0.75 -21.33 -7.75
CA LYS A 35 -1.33 -21.49 -6.40
C LYS A 35 -0.48 -20.69 -5.40
N VAL A 36 -1.13 -19.91 -4.55
CA VAL A 36 -0.44 -19.16 -3.49
C VAL A 36 -0.30 -20.00 -2.22
N ASP A 37 0.90 -19.98 -1.64
CA ASP A 37 1.17 -20.33 -0.26
C ASP A 37 1.22 -19.05 0.57
N CYS A 38 0.18 -18.82 1.38
CA CYS A 38 0.03 -17.64 2.22
C CYS A 38 -0.20 -18.05 3.67
N ASP A 39 0.65 -17.56 4.57
CA ASP A 39 0.49 -17.68 6.01
C ASP A 39 -0.52 -16.64 6.50
N TRP A 40 -1.75 -17.10 6.76
CA TRP A 40 -2.85 -16.28 7.23
C TRP A 40 -2.63 -15.69 8.63
N HIS A 41 -1.80 -16.32 9.48
CA HIS A 41 -1.48 -15.78 10.79
C HIS A 41 -0.57 -14.56 10.65
N LYS A 42 0.47 -14.67 9.82
CA LYS A 42 1.34 -13.54 9.48
C LYS A 42 0.57 -12.42 8.79
N LEU A 43 -0.29 -12.75 7.83
CA LEU A 43 -1.12 -11.75 7.15
C LEU A 43 -2.04 -11.02 8.14
N SER A 44 -2.65 -11.75 9.08
CA SER A 44 -3.46 -11.14 10.15
C SER A 44 -2.64 -10.24 11.07
N SER A 45 -1.37 -10.59 11.35
CA SER A 45 -0.41 -9.74 12.09
C SER A 45 -0.16 -8.43 11.35
N VAL A 46 0.16 -8.52 10.05
CA VAL A 46 0.37 -7.35 9.18
C VAL A 46 -0.84 -6.42 9.16
N VAL A 47 -2.06 -6.97 9.00
CA VAL A 47 -3.28 -6.16 9.00
C VAL A 47 -3.61 -5.59 10.38
N SER A 48 -3.13 -6.21 11.46
CA SER A 48 -3.24 -5.62 12.80
C SER A 48 -2.34 -4.39 12.93
N ALA A 49 -1.10 -4.49 12.45
CA ALA A 49 -0.16 -3.37 12.42
C ALA A 49 -0.66 -2.22 11.53
N TYR A 50 -1.32 -2.53 10.40
CA TYR A 50 -1.96 -1.56 9.50
C TYR A 50 -2.96 -0.62 10.20
N LEU A 51 -3.64 -1.09 11.26
CA LEU A 51 -4.58 -0.29 12.04
C LEU A 51 -3.92 0.54 13.16
N ILE A 52 -2.65 0.27 13.45
CA ILE A 52 -1.88 0.96 14.48
C ILE A 52 -1.14 2.14 13.81
N ASP A 53 -1.41 3.35 14.30
CA ASP A 53 -0.65 4.58 14.03
C ASP A 53 -0.61 5.09 12.57
N THR A 54 -1.77 5.17 11.93
CA THR A 54 -1.92 5.74 10.56
C THR A 54 -2.62 7.10 10.52
N TYR A 55 -2.83 7.76 11.66
CA TYR A 55 -3.60 9.02 11.74
C TYR A 55 -2.77 10.27 11.39
N GLU A 56 -3.43 11.25 10.77
CA GLU A 56 -3.04 12.67 10.81
C GLU A 56 -4.23 13.46 11.36
N SER A 57 -3.97 14.37 12.31
CA SER A 57 -4.99 15.23 12.89
C SER A 57 -5.00 16.56 12.15
N PHE A 58 -6.07 16.83 11.40
CA PHE A 58 -6.39 18.20 10.94
C PHE A 58 -7.90 18.40 10.80
N ASP A 59 -8.69 17.91 11.76
CA ASP A 59 -9.99 18.49 12.11
C ASP A 59 -10.48 17.88 13.44
N GLY A 60 -11.30 18.63 14.19
CA GLY A 60 -11.75 18.29 15.55
C GLY A 60 -12.19 16.83 15.76
N ASP A 61 -11.78 16.25 16.89
CA ASP A 61 -12.15 14.95 17.50
C ASP A 61 -12.20 13.66 16.64
N ARG A 62 -12.11 13.75 15.31
CA ARG A 62 -12.14 12.59 14.40
C ARG A 62 -10.80 12.41 13.72
N ARG A 63 -10.01 11.49 14.25
CA ARG A 63 -8.79 11.02 13.61
C ARG A 63 -9.17 10.20 12.38
N ILE A 64 -8.94 10.72 11.18
CA ILE A 64 -9.09 9.95 9.93
C ILE A 64 -7.69 9.42 9.55
N PRO A 65 -7.54 8.11 9.33
CA PRO A 65 -6.25 7.56 8.90
C PRO A 65 -5.83 8.06 7.51
N SER A 66 -4.59 8.53 7.39
CA SER A 66 -3.99 8.91 6.11
C SER A 66 -3.86 7.67 5.21
N PRO A 67 -4.38 7.69 3.97
CA PRO A 67 -4.30 6.56 3.06
C PRO A 67 -2.84 6.27 2.63
N PHE A 68 -1.96 7.28 2.65
CA PHE A 68 -0.52 7.13 2.40
C PHE A 68 0.17 6.36 3.52
N LYS A 69 -0.10 6.75 4.78
CA LYS A 69 0.41 6.04 5.97
C LYS A 69 -0.06 4.59 6.02
N ARG A 70 -1.33 4.35 5.70
CA ARG A 70 -1.89 2.99 5.58
C ARG A 70 -1.13 2.13 4.56
N SER A 71 -0.90 2.67 3.36
CA SER A 71 -0.17 1.97 2.30
C SER A 71 1.29 1.69 2.69
N ALA A 72 1.95 2.66 3.34
CA ALA A 72 3.31 2.49 3.85
C ALA A 72 3.42 1.44 4.96
N ASN A 73 2.51 1.47 5.93
CA ASN A 73 2.46 0.53 7.03
C ASN A 73 2.24 -0.90 6.51
N LEU A 74 1.30 -1.06 5.56
CA LEU A 74 1.04 -2.34 4.90
C LEU A 74 2.30 -2.87 4.22
N LEU A 75 2.95 -2.05 3.38
CA LEU A 75 4.14 -2.43 2.63
C LEU A 75 5.29 -2.90 3.53
N LEU A 76 5.64 -2.10 4.54
CA LEU A 76 6.77 -2.40 5.40
C LEU A 76 6.51 -3.62 6.30
N ASN A 77 5.29 -3.80 6.79
CA ASN A 77 4.97 -4.97 7.62
C ASN A 77 4.82 -6.24 6.78
N PHE A 78 4.32 -6.17 5.55
CA PHE A 78 4.38 -7.31 4.63
C PHE A 78 5.82 -7.76 4.40
N TRP A 79 6.72 -6.80 4.16
CA TRP A 79 8.13 -7.11 3.97
C TRP A 79 8.78 -7.70 5.22
N ALA A 80 8.43 -7.20 6.41
CA ALA A 80 8.95 -7.71 7.67
C ALA A 80 8.45 -9.13 7.99
N GLU A 81 7.15 -9.37 7.87
CA GLU A 81 6.51 -10.64 8.26
C GLU A 81 6.64 -11.73 7.17
N LYS A 82 6.68 -11.32 5.90
CA LYS A 82 6.74 -12.18 4.71
C LYS A 82 5.66 -13.27 4.72
N PRO A 83 4.36 -12.90 4.65
CA PRO A 83 3.27 -13.86 4.70
C PRO A 83 3.16 -14.73 3.44
N ILE A 84 3.73 -14.35 2.30
CA ILE A 84 3.60 -15.10 1.05
C ILE A 84 4.89 -15.86 0.77
N GLY A 85 4.80 -17.19 0.69
CA GLY A 85 5.92 -18.09 0.41
C GLY A 85 6.20 -18.28 -1.08
N THR A 86 5.15 -18.28 -1.91
CA THR A 86 5.28 -18.49 -3.36
C THR A 86 5.84 -17.25 -4.07
N PRO A 87 6.86 -17.36 -4.93
CA PRO A 87 7.31 -16.25 -5.76
C PRO A 87 6.32 -15.92 -6.90
N ILE A 88 6.16 -14.63 -7.20
CA ILE A 88 5.33 -14.16 -8.33
C ILE A 88 6.08 -14.34 -9.65
N TYR A 89 7.34 -13.93 -9.69
CA TYR A 89 8.18 -13.99 -10.88
C TYR A 89 9.35 -14.97 -10.68
N GLU A 90 9.53 -15.89 -11.62
CA GLU A 90 10.60 -16.90 -11.58
C GLU A 90 11.76 -16.54 -12.53
N ASP A 91 11.46 -15.95 -13.70
CA ASP A 91 12.45 -15.77 -14.78
C ASP A 91 12.83 -14.30 -15.08
N ALA A 92 12.50 -13.36 -14.19
CA ALA A 92 12.74 -11.93 -14.40
C ALA A 92 13.95 -11.42 -13.61
N ASP A 93 14.50 -10.25 -13.97
CA ASP A 93 15.48 -9.53 -13.11
C ASP A 93 14.97 -9.37 -11.66
N ILE A 94 13.65 -9.35 -11.48
CA ILE A 94 12.94 -9.31 -10.20
C ILE A 94 13.17 -10.57 -9.36
N SER A 95 13.35 -11.75 -9.97
CA SER A 95 13.55 -13.01 -9.23
C SER A 95 14.86 -13.06 -8.45
N ARG A 96 15.81 -12.17 -8.77
CA ARG A 96 17.04 -11.95 -7.98
C ARG A 96 16.79 -11.30 -6.62
N ILE A 97 15.57 -10.82 -6.37
CA ILE A 97 15.15 -10.22 -5.11
C ILE A 97 14.32 -11.28 -4.37
N ASP A 98 14.96 -11.96 -3.42
CA ASP A 98 14.30 -12.97 -2.60
C ASP A 98 13.12 -12.39 -1.83
N GLY A 99 11.96 -13.04 -1.94
CA GLY A 99 10.75 -12.60 -1.27
C GLY A 99 10.08 -11.37 -1.91
N HIS A 100 10.43 -11.00 -3.15
CA HIS A 100 9.86 -9.84 -3.87
C HIS A 100 8.33 -9.78 -3.85
N GLN A 101 7.63 -10.92 -3.82
CA GLN A 101 6.18 -10.97 -3.72
C GLN A 101 5.64 -10.23 -2.48
N ASN A 102 6.41 -10.23 -1.39
CA ASN A 102 6.07 -9.54 -0.14
C ASN A 102 6.36 -8.02 -0.20
N ILE A 103 6.84 -7.52 -1.34
CA ILE A 103 6.94 -6.09 -1.63
C ILE A 103 5.95 -5.73 -2.74
N ILE A 104 5.87 -6.55 -3.80
CA ILE A 104 5.04 -6.29 -4.98
C ILE A 104 3.55 -6.32 -4.65
N ILE A 105 3.08 -7.34 -3.94
CA ILE A 105 1.65 -7.45 -3.57
C ILE A 105 1.16 -6.26 -2.75
N PRO A 106 1.77 -5.94 -1.59
CA PRO A 106 1.29 -4.82 -0.79
C PRO A 106 1.49 -3.47 -1.48
N LEU A 107 2.49 -3.31 -2.35
CA LEU A 107 2.65 -2.13 -3.18
C LEU A 107 1.50 -1.97 -4.17
N MET A 108 1.17 -3.03 -4.91
CA MET A 108 0.05 -3.02 -5.85
C MET A 108 -1.27 -2.74 -5.12
N PHE A 109 -1.50 -3.43 -4.00
CA PHE A 109 -2.69 -3.21 -3.16
C PHE A 109 -2.76 -1.78 -2.63
N GLY A 110 -1.64 -1.22 -2.14
CA GLY A 110 -1.57 0.17 -1.71
C GLY A 110 -1.86 1.16 -2.83
N ILE A 111 -1.40 0.90 -4.06
CA ILE A 111 -1.75 1.71 -5.24
C ILE A 111 -3.25 1.65 -5.52
N GLU A 112 -3.88 0.48 -5.44
CA GLU A 112 -5.34 0.36 -5.60
C GLU A 112 -6.10 1.06 -4.47
N LEU A 113 -5.61 1.00 -3.23
CA LEU A 113 -6.19 1.76 -2.13
C LEU A 113 -6.08 3.27 -2.37
N LEU A 114 -4.97 3.76 -2.92
CA LEU A 114 -4.81 5.18 -3.18
C LEU A 114 -5.67 5.67 -4.34
N HIS A 115 -5.91 4.83 -5.34
CA HIS A 115 -6.79 5.15 -6.45
C HIS A 115 -8.25 5.28 -5.98
N GLY A 116 -8.85 6.47 -6.13
CA GLY A 116 -10.18 6.80 -5.61
C GLY A 116 -10.23 7.16 -4.12
N ALA A 117 -9.07 7.21 -3.44
CA ALA A 117 -9.02 7.72 -2.07
C ALA A 117 -9.34 9.21 -2.04
N LYS A 118 -10.06 9.63 -0.99
CA LYS A 118 -10.33 11.05 -0.71
C LYS A 118 -9.33 11.56 0.31
N ILE A 119 -8.71 12.67 -0.01
CA ILE A 119 -7.84 13.43 0.89
C ILE A 119 -8.51 14.75 1.23
N ARG A 120 -8.32 15.24 2.46
CA ARG A 120 -8.76 16.56 2.88
C ARG A 120 -7.56 17.49 2.86
N LYS A 121 -7.63 18.54 2.04
CA LYS A 121 -6.60 19.60 2.00
C LYS A 121 -6.70 20.48 3.24
N GLU A 122 -5.65 21.25 3.55
CA GLU A 122 -5.66 22.26 4.62
C GLU A 122 -6.81 23.27 4.47
N SER A 123 -7.21 23.57 3.23
CA SER A 123 -8.39 24.41 2.92
C SER A 123 -9.74 23.82 3.35
N GLY A 124 -9.77 22.58 3.86
CA GLY A 124 -10.99 21.82 4.18
C GLY A 124 -11.64 21.13 2.97
N LYS A 125 -11.19 21.43 1.75
CA LYS A 125 -11.70 20.81 0.51
C LYS A 125 -11.26 19.35 0.41
N ASP A 126 -12.21 18.46 0.10
CA ASP A 126 -11.91 17.09 -0.28
C ASP A 126 -11.48 17.02 -1.75
N VAL A 127 -10.39 16.31 -2.01
CA VAL A 127 -9.90 15.98 -3.34
C VAL A 127 -9.80 14.46 -3.46
N GLU A 128 -10.18 13.93 -4.61
CA GLU A 128 -10.09 12.52 -4.92
C GLU A 128 -8.83 12.24 -5.74
N LEU A 129 -8.11 11.17 -5.41
CA LEU A 129 -6.97 10.69 -6.18
C LEU A 129 -7.47 9.86 -7.37
N SER A 130 -7.94 10.53 -8.43
CA SER A 130 -8.55 9.89 -9.60
C SER A 130 -7.55 9.20 -10.53
N GLU A 131 -6.28 9.60 -10.50
CA GLU A 131 -5.24 9.04 -11.36
C GLU A 131 -4.43 7.98 -10.62
N ARG A 132 -4.41 6.77 -11.18
CA ARG A 132 -3.67 5.64 -10.64
C ARG A 132 -2.15 5.83 -10.77
N ILE A 133 -1.42 5.50 -9.70
CA ILE A 133 0.05 5.49 -9.70
C ILE A 133 0.55 4.49 -10.75
N ARG A 134 1.52 4.92 -11.56
CA ARG A 134 2.22 4.10 -12.56
C ARG A 134 3.72 4.15 -12.31
N LEU A 135 4.36 2.99 -12.30
CA LEU A 135 5.81 2.86 -12.11
C LEU A 135 6.45 2.33 -13.38
N SER A 136 7.61 2.89 -13.74
CA SER A 136 8.46 2.28 -14.76
C SER A 136 9.12 1.00 -14.23
N LYS A 137 9.61 0.13 -15.12
CA LYS A 137 10.39 -1.05 -14.71
C LYS A 137 11.57 -0.65 -13.82
N HIS A 138 12.31 0.39 -14.19
CA HIS A 138 13.47 0.87 -13.43
C HIS A 138 13.07 1.36 -12.04
N SER A 139 12.05 2.21 -11.94
CA SER A 139 11.55 2.71 -10.65
C SER A 139 11.03 1.60 -9.74
N LEU A 140 10.38 0.58 -10.32
CA LEU A 140 9.94 -0.59 -9.56
C LEU A 140 11.15 -1.36 -9.00
N MET A 141 12.18 -1.59 -9.80
CA MET A 141 13.39 -2.28 -9.33
C MET A 141 14.09 -1.52 -8.20
N ASP A 142 14.25 -0.20 -8.34
CA ASP A 142 14.89 0.63 -7.30
C ASP A 142 14.07 0.60 -6.00
N LEU A 143 12.74 0.65 -6.10
CA LEU A 143 11.85 0.53 -4.96
C LEU A 143 11.96 -0.83 -4.28
N LEU A 144 12.05 -1.92 -5.04
CA LEU A 144 12.23 -3.27 -4.49
C LEU A 144 13.53 -3.37 -3.69
N TYR A 145 14.63 -2.83 -4.22
CA TYR A 145 15.91 -2.78 -3.50
C TYR A 145 15.85 -1.89 -2.25
N ALA A 146 15.21 -0.72 -2.34
CA ALA A 146 15.08 0.18 -1.20
C ALA A 146 14.23 -0.41 -0.07
N ILE A 147 13.10 -1.03 -0.39
CA ILE A 147 12.22 -1.65 0.60
C ILE A 147 12.86 -2.89 1.23
N ARG A 148 13.66 -3.65 0.48
CA ARG A 148 14.39 -4.80 1.00
C ARG A 148 15.26 -4.45 2.22
N GLU A 149 15.88 -3.27 2.19
CA GLU A 149 16.74 -2.76 3.26
C GLU A 149 15.97 -1.96 4.33
N SER A 150 14.65 -1.83 4.18
CA SER A 150 13.80 -1.01 5.04
C SER A 150 13.20 -1.82 6.21
N THR A 151 12.97 -1.13 7.31
CA THR A 151 12.27 -1.64 8.51
C THR A 151 11.07 -0.74 8.83
N PRO A 152 9.96 -1.29 9.38
CA PRO A 152 8.81 -0.48 9.78
C PRO A 152 9.18 0.68 10.71
N SER A 153 9.98 0.42 11.75
CA SER A 153 10.33 1.43 12.77
C SER A 153 11.15 2.61 12.23
N SER A 154 12.06 2.37 11.29
CA SER A 154 12.96 3.41 10.79
C SER A 154 12.46 4.08 9.51
N HIS A 155 11.67 3.39 8.69
CA HIS A 155 11.36 3.83 7.33
C HIS A 155 9.88 4.17 7.10
N PHE A 156 9.01 4.01 8.11
CA PHE A 156 7.58 4.29 7.97
C PHE A 156 7.28 5.69 7.43
N LYS A 157 7.82 6.74 8.05
CA LYS A 157 7.55 8.13 7.66
C LYS A 157 8.02 8.42 6.23
N LEU A 158 9.23 7.94 5.87
CA LEU A 158 9.79 8.13 4.54
C LEU A 158 8.98 7.38 3.48
N THR A 159 8.53 6.17 3.79
CA THR A 159 7.70 5.36 2.88
C THR A 159 6.31 5.97 2.70
N ALA A 160 5.73 6.53 3.77
CA ALA A 160 4.46 7.26 3.69
C ALA A 160 4.59 8.50 2.80
N PHE A 161 5.65 9.28 2.99
CA PHE A 161 5.96 10.42 2.13
C PHE A 161 6.18 10.00 0.67
N LEU A 162 6.87 8.89 0.43
CA LEU A 162 7.05 8.36 -0.93
C LEU A 162 5.71 8.02 -1.60
N PHE A 163 4.79 7.35 -0.90
CA PHE A 163 3.44 7.08 -1.42
C PHE A 163 2.68 8.36 -1.74
N GLU A 164 2.76 9.36 -0.85
CA GLU A 164 2.16 10.67 -1.05
C GLU A 164 2.72 11.37 -2.30
N GLN A 165 4.04 11.47 -2.44
CA GLN A 165 4.68 12.09 -3.60
C GLN A 165 4.38 11.34 -4.90
N MET A 166 4.35 10.01 -4.87
CA MET A 166 3.93 9.21 -6.02
C MET A 166 2.47 9.51 -6.40
N ALA A 167 1.57 9.61 -5.43
CA ALA A 167 0.17 9.93 -5.70
C ALA A 167 -0.01 11.34 -6.27
N TYR A 168 0.63 12.35 -5.68
CA TYR A 168 0.55 13.75 -6.12
C TYR A 168 1.16 13.97 -7.49
N ARG A 169 2.21 13.22 -7.86
CA ARG A 169 2.76 13.26 -9.22
C ARG A 169 1.70 12.96 -10.29
N PHE A 170 0.79 12.03 -10.00
CA PHE A 170 -0.30 11.68 -10.92
C PHE A 170 -1.57 12.49 -10.65
N ASN A 171 -1.71 13.09 -9.47
CA ASN A 171 -2.84 13.91 -9.07
C ASN A 171 -2.37 15.30 -8.60
N PRO A 172 -1.91 16.19 -9.49
CA PRO A 172 -1.28 17.46 -9.07
C PRO A 172 -2.20 18.34 -8.20
N ASP A 173 -3.51 18.32 -8.46
CA ASP A 173 -4.51 19.11 -7.72
C ASP A 173 -4.66 18.68 -6.24
N ALA A 174 -4.25 17.44 -5.94
CA ALA A 174 -4.24 16.87 -4.60
C ALA A 174 -3.06 17.41 -3.77
N SER A 175 -1.99 17.88 -4.40
CA SER A 175 -0.83 18.43 -3.68
C SER A 175 -1.19 19.72 -2.94
N ASP A 176 -0.61 19.87 -1.75
CA ASP A 176 -0.56 21.16 -1.06
C ASP A 176 0.42 22.11 -1.76
N PRO A 177 0.36 23.43 -1.45
CA PRO A 177 1.21 24.44 -2.08
C PRO A 177 2.70 24.12 -1.95
N VAL A 178 3.45 24.35 -3.04
CA VAL A 178 4.91 24.17 -3.06
C VAL A 178 5.58 25.25 -2.21
N ILE A 179 6.47 24.83 -1.30
CA ILE A 179 7.17 25.73 -0.36
C ILE A 179 8.65 25.92 -0.74
N ILE A 180 9.27 24.93 -1.39
CA ILE A 180 10.70 24.90 -1.76
C ILE A 180 10.86 24.56 -3.24
#